data_AF-A0A7K9YZR1-F1
#
_entry.id   AF-A0A7K9YZR1-F1
#
_cell.length_a   1.000
_cell.length_b   1.000
_cell.length_c   1.000
_cell.angle_alpha   90.00
_cell.angle_beta   90.00
_cell.angle_gamma   90.00
#
_symmetry.space_group_name_H-M   'P 1'
#
loop_
_entity.id
_entity.type
_entity.pdbx_description
1 polymer ?
#
loop_
_entity_poly.entity_id
_entity_poly.type
_entity_poly.pdbx_seq_one_letter_code
_entity_poly.pdbx_strand_id
1 'polypeptide(L)'
;QPPRPCEDYWWEWKHCRGLRHAFHHYYAHGELPACGRWRDDYTACRAWERERAAAARVPPGGEGRGGPPAEPGPTRGRGRRGAVWALRSCPPPEWHRPLERGTAG
;
A
#
# COMPACT_ATOMS: atom_id res chain seq x y z
N GLN A 1 -7.56 4.33 12.48
CA GLN A 1 -6.12 4.03 12.69
C GLN A 1 -5.46 4.11 11.34
N PRO A 2 -4.43 4.95 11.13
CA PRO A 2 -3.67 4.93 9.89
C PRO A 2 -3.00 3.56 9.71
N PRO A 3 -2.93 3.03 8.49
CA PRO A 3 -2.43 1.68 8.24
C PRO A 3 -0.93 1.53 8.50
N ARG A 4 -0.19 2.64 8.61
CA ARG A 4 1.26 2.72 8.84
C ARG A 4 1.62 3.82 9.85
N PRO A 5 2.76 3.71 10.57
CA PRO A 5 3.24 4.78 11.43
C PRO A 5 3.58 6.04 10.63
N CYS A 6 3.41 7.22 11.22
CA CYS A 6 3.66 8.48 10.52
C CYS A 6 5.13 8.61 10.04
N GLU A 7 6.09 8.01 10.74
CA GLU A 7 7.51 8.02 10.35
C GLU A 7 7.77 7.32 9.00
N ASP A 8 6.97 6.33 8.62
CA ASP A 8 7.12 5.67 7.32
C ASP A 8 6.84 6.66 6.18
N TYR A 9 5.76 7.45 6.29
CA TYR A 9 5.42 8.47 5.29
C TYR A 9 6.53 9.52 5.14
N TRP A 10 7.22 9.84 6.23
CA TRP A 10 8.37 10.75 6.22
C TRP A 10 9.58 10.16 5.48
N TRP A 11 9.88 8.88 5.72
CA TRP A 11 10.94 8.17 5.01
C TRP A 11 10.66 8.02 3.52
N GLU A 12 9.42 7.68 3.16
CA GLU A 12 8.99 7.58 1.76
C GLU A 12 9.08 8.93 1.04
N TRP A 13 8.69 10.03 1.70
CA TRP A 13 8.85 11.37 1.15
C TRP A 13 10.33 11.71 0.87
N LYS A 14 11.24 11.40 1.81
CA LYS A 14 12.69 11.57 1.60
C LYS A 14 13.20 10.72 0.45
N HIS A 15 12.73 9.47 0.34
CA HIS A 15 13.11 8.57 -0.73
C HIS A 15 12.63 9.07 -2.09
N CYS A 16 11.38 9.52 -2.17
CA CYS A 16 10.79 10.11 -3.36
C CYS A 16 11.59 11.30 -3.88
N ARG A 17 12.05 12.17 -2.97
CA ARG A 17 12.92 13.32 -3.30
C ARG A 17 14.35 12.94 -3.70
N GLY A 18 14.73 11.67 -3.59
CA GLY A 18 16.08 11.21 -3.92
C GLY A 18 16.38 11.37 -5.41
N LEU A 19 17.56 11.94 -5.74
CA LEU A 19 18.05 12.13 -7.12
C LEU A 19 17.98 10.84 -7.95
N ARG A 20 18.33 9.69 -7.34
CA ARG A 20 18.27 8.39 -8.01
C ARG A 20 16.84 8.03 -8.42
N HIS A 21 15.88 8.21 -7.53
CA HIS A 21 14.47 7.94 -7.84
C HIS A 21 13.96 8.91 -8.91
N ALA A 22 14.26 10.20 -8.79
CA ALA A 22 13.88 11.20 -9.79
C ALA A 22 14.42 10.85 -11.19
N PHE A 23 15.69 10.44 -11.27
CA PHE A 23 16.30 10.03 -12.54
C PHE A 23 15.61 8.80 -13.16
N HIS A 24 15.39 7.74 -12.39
CA HIS A 24 14.71 6.54 -12.90
C HIS A 24 13.27 6.83 -13.33
N HIS A 25 12.55 7.63 -12.55
CA HIS A 25 11.17 7.98 -12.86
C HIS A 25 11.09 8.85 -14.11
N TYR A 26 12.00 9.81 -14.27
CA TYR A 26 12.09 10.62 -15.47
C TYR A 26 12.47 9.79 -16.70
N TYR A 27 13.40 8.85 -16.57
CA TYR A 27 13.76 7.96 -17.67
C TYR A 27 12.60 7.04 -18.10
N ALA A 28 11.81 6.53 -17.15
CA ALA A 28 10.71 5.63 -17.43
C ALA A 28 9.42 6.34 -17.92
N HIS A 29 9.12 7.52 -17.38
CA HIS A 29 7.83 8.19 -17.57
C HIS A 29 7.93 9.58 -18.23
N GLY A 30 9.14 10.14 -18.39
CA GLY A 30 9.33 11.48 -18.94
C GLY A 30 8.96 12.63 -17.99
N GLU A 31 8.53 12.31 -16.76
CA GLU A 31 8.04 13.27 -15.78
C GLU A 31 8.75 13.08 -14.44
N LEU A 32 8.87 14.17 -13.67
CA LEU A 32 9.39 14.12 -12.30
C LEU A 32 8.32 13.56 -11.35
N PRO A 33 8.71 12.73 -10.36
CA PRO A 33 7.76 12.14 -9.43
C PRO A 33 7.11 13.22 -8.55
N ALA A 34 5.78 13.17 -8.43
CA ALA A 34 5.01 14.09 -7.59
C ALA A 34 5.12 13.71 -6.10
N CYS A 35 6.20 14.12 -5.44
CA CYS A 35 6.44 13.79 -4.02
C CYS A 35 5.57 14.56 -3.02
N GLY A 36 4.74 15.52 -3.47
CA GLY A 36 3.89 16.33 -2.59
C GLY A 36 2.90 15.47 -1.77
N ARG A 37 2.33 14.45 -2.41
CA ARG A 37 1.34 13.57 -1.79
C ARG A 37 1.84 12.89 -0.51
N TRP A 38 3.09 12.45 -0.48
CA TRP A 38 3.70 11.85 0.72
C TRP A 38 3.82 12.84 1.89
N ARG A 39 4.08 14.13 1.58
CA ARG A 39 4.13 15.18 2.60
C ARG A 39 2.74 15.46 3.15
N ASP A 40 1.73 15.53 2.29
CA ASP A 40 0.35 15.77 2.69
C ASP A 40 -0.15 14.64 3.60
N ASP A 41 0.11 13.39 3.19
CA ASP A 41 -0.21 12.19 3.98
C ASP A 41 0.51 12.20 5.35
N TYR A 42 1.78 12.60 5.40
CA TYR A 42 2.50 12.76 6.66
C TYR A 42 1.85 13.82 7.57
N THR A 43 1.48 14.98 7.01
CA THR A 43 0.84 16.04 7.79
C THR A 43 -0.53 15.63 8.32
N ALA A 44 -1.33 14.93 7.51
CA ALA A 44 -2.62 14.37 7.93
C ALA A 44 -2.44 13.34 9.04
N CYS A 45 -1.44 12.46 8.92
CA CYS A 45 -1.11 11.48 9.95
C CYS A 45 -0.73 12.14 11.28
N ARG A 46 0.10 13.19 11.25
CA ARG A 46 0.51 13.93 12.46
C ARG A 46 -0.62 14.73 13.08
N ALA A 47 -1.53 15.29 12.29
CA ALA A 47 -2.73 15.95 12.80
C ALA A 47 -3.61 14.94 13.56
N TRP A 48 -3.84 13.76 12.95
CA TRP A 48 -4.60 12.68 13.56
C TRP A 48 -4.00 12.20 14.89
N GLU A 49 -2.67 12.03 14.98
CA GLU A 49 -2.00 11.66 16.24
C GLU A 49 -2.21 12.70 17.34
N ARG A 50 -2.14 14.00 17.00
CA ARG A 50 -2.32 15.10 17.96
C ARG A 50 -3.74 15.16 18.49
N GLU A 51 -4.74 15.04 17.63
CA GLU A 51 -6.15 15.01 18.02
C GLU A 51 -6.45 13.80 18.92
N ARG A 52 -5.91 12.63 18.59
CA ARG A 52 -6.07 11.43 19.40
C ARG A 52 -5.36 11.55 20.76
N ALA A 53 -4.18 12.16 20.80
CA ALA A 53 -3.47 12.42 22.05
C ALA A 53 -4.21 13.46 22.92
N ALA A 54 -4.85 14.47 22.31
CA ALA A 54 -5.68 15.44 23.01
C ALA A 54 -6.96 14.79 23.58
N ALA A 55 -7.63 13.94 22.79
CA ALA A 55 -8.79 13.17 23.23
C ALA A 55 -8.45 12.20 24.38
N ALA A 56 -7.23 11.62 24.38
CA ALA A 56 -6.76 10.73 25.44
C ALA A 56 -6.41 11.45 26.76
N ARG A 57 -6.26 12.78 26.76
CA ARG A 57 -5.96 13.60 27.95
C ARG A 57 -7.21 14.06 28.71
N VAL A 58 -8.40 13.87 28.13
CA VAL A 58 -9.66 14.10 28.84
C VAL A 58 -9.90 12.90 29.77
N PRO A 59 -10.08 13.11 31.09
CA PRO A 59 -10.34 12.00 32.01
C PRO A 59 -11.63 11.29 31.59
N PRO A 60 -11.68 9.94 31.63
CA PRO A 60 -12.87 9.18 31.28
C PRO A 60 -13.92 9.32 32.39
N GLY A 61 -14.66 10.42 32.36
CA GLY A 61 -15.84 10.65 33.18
C GLY A 61 -17.06 10.84 32.27
N GLY A 62 -17.76 9.74 31.99
CA GLY A 62 -19.05 9.77 31.28
C GLY A 62 -19.16 8.74 30.16
N GLU A 63 -19.76 7.60 30.48
CA GLU A 63 -20.46 6.68 29.56
C GLU A 63 -19.73 6.15 28.32
N GLY A 64 -18.92 5.12 28.57
CA GLY A 64 -19.06 3.80 27.97
C GLY A 64 -19.42 3.69 26.48
N ARG A 65 -18.39 3.63 25.62
CA ARG A 65 -18.24 2.50 24.69
C ARG A 65 -16.81 2.33 24.16
N GLY A 66 -16.16 1.27 24.64
CA GLY A 66 -15.21 0.47 23.86
C GLY A 66 -13.74 0.90 23.87
N GLY A 67 -12.99 0.44 24.88
CA GLY A 67 -11.54 0.25 24.78
C GLY A 67 -11.14 -0.78 23.69
N PRO A 68 -9.84 -1.00 23.49
CA PRO A 68 -9.27 -1.50 22.24
C PRO A 68 -9.60 -2.98 21.98
N PRO A 69 -9.71 -3.45 20.71
CA PRO A 69 -9.48 -4.86 20.47
C PRO A 69 -8.00 -5.15 20.74
N ALA A 70 -7.79 -6.13 21.61
CA ALA A 70 -6.52 -6.78 21.86
C ALA A 70 -5.86 -7.25 20.56
N GLU A 71 -4.53 -7.33 20.61
CA GLU A 71 -3.62 -8.16 19.80
C GLU A 71 -4.28 -8.95 18.66
N PRO A 72 -3.83 -8.82 17.40
CA PRO A 72 -4.20 -9.82 16.40
C PRO A 72 -3.58 -11.16 16.84
N GLY A 73 -4.40 -12.03 17.43
CA GLY A 73 -4.07 -13.43 17.60
C GLY A 73 -3.62 -14.03 16.24
N PRO A 74 -2.87 -15.15 16.25
CA PRO A 74 -2.33 -15.72 15.03
C PRO A 74 -3.46 -15.91 14.03
N THR A 75 -3.36 -15.22 12.88
CA THR A 75 -4.29 -15.28 11.75
C THR A 75 -4.46 -16.74 11.31
N ARG A 76 -5.43 -17.41 11.91
CA ARG A 76 -5.83 -18.76 11.57
C ARG A 76 -6.80 -18.63 10.40
N GLY A 77 -6.26 -18.61 9.19
CA GLY A 77 -7.11 -18.49 8.00
C GLY A 77 -6.43 -18.09 6.69
N ARG A 78 -5.24 -18.64 6.37
CA ARG A 78 -4.92 -18.83 4.94
C ARG A 78 -5.39 -20.22 4.54
N GLY A 79 -6.71 -20.39 4.44
CA GLY A 79 -7.25 -21.42 3.56
C GLY A 79 -6.59 -21.20 2.21
N ARG A 80 -5.82 -22.17 1.75
CA ARG A 80 -5.22 -22.14 0.41
C ARG A 80 -6.40 -21.92 -0.54
N ARG A 81 -6.56 -20.69 -1.05
CA ARG A 81 -7.36 -20.51 -2.26
C ARG A 81 -6.71 -21.46 -3.25
N GLY A 82 -7.41 -22.57 -3.56
CA GLY A 82 -6.91 -23.58 -4.48
C GLY A 82 -6.34 -22.85 -5.67
N ALA A 83 -5.09 -23.15 -6.04
CA ALA A 83 -4.41 -22.39 -7.07
C ALA A 83 -5.30 -22.46 -8.32
N VAL A 84 -5.96 -21.36 -8.67
CA VAL A 84 -6.78 -21.24 -9.89
C VAL A 84 -5.93 -21.57 -11.11
N TRP A 85 -4.61 -21.44 -10.95
CA TRP A 85 -3.59 -21.74 -11.92
C TRP A 85 -2.64 -22.80 -11.36
N ALA A 86 -2.61 -23.98 -11.99
CA ALA A 86 -1.56 -24.96 -11.74
C ALA A 86 -0.22 -24.43 -12.32
N LEU A 87 0.88 -24.64 -11.59
CA LEU A 87 2.23 -24.33 -12.09
C LEU A 87 2.54 -25.24 -13.29
N ARG A 88 2.73 -24.66 -14.47
CA ARG A 88 3.05 -25.41 -15.68
C ARG A 88 4.54 -25.76 -15.70
N SER A 89 4.86 -27.02 -15.94
CA SER A 89 6.26 -27.48 -16.07
C SER A 89 6.85 -27.22 -17.46
N CYS A 90 6.01 -27.17 -18.50
CA CYS A 90 6.43 -26.86 -19.88
C CYS A 90 5.39 -25.96 -20.57
N PRO A 91 5.81 -25.13 -21.54
CA PRO A 91 4.89 -24.37 -22.37
C PRO A 91 4.03 -25.31 -23.23
N PRO A 92 2.81 -24.91 -23.62
CA PRO A 92 1.99 -25.65 -24.58
C PRO A 92 2.74 -25.87 -25.90
N PRO A 93 2.62 -27.02 -26.58
CA PRO A 93 3.41 -27.35 -27.78
C PRO A 93 3.28 -26.31 -28.90
N GLU A 94 2.09 -25.74 -29.05
CA GLU A 94 1.69 -24.78 -30.07
C GLU A 94 1.94 -23.31 -29.71
N TRP A 95 2.66 -23.04 -28.61
CA TRP A 95 2.96 -21.67 -28.15
C TRP A 95 3.68 -20.81 -29.20
N HIS A 96 4.42 -21.45 -30.11
CA HIS A 96 5.25 -20.81 -31.13
C HIS A 96 4.49 -20.54 -32.44
N ARG A 97 3.21 -20.92 -32.54
CA ARG A 97 2.45 -20.72 -33.77
C ARG A 97 2.08 -19.25 -33.95
N PRO A 98 2.20 -18.70 -35.17
CA PRO A 98 1.71 -17.36 -35.47
C PRO A 98 0.22 -17.27 -35.13
N LEU A 99 -0.18 -16.16 -34.50
CA LEU A 99 -1.59 -15.90 -34.23
C LEU A 99 -2.30 -15.69 -35.57
N GLU A 100 -3.32 -16.50 -35.84
CA GLU A 100 -4.22 -16.30 -36.97
C GLU A 100 -4.85 -14.90 -36.81
N ARG A 101 -4.52 -13.97 -37.71
CA ARG A 101 -5.22 -12.70 -37.79
C ARG A 101 -6.61 -13.01 -38.32
N GLY A 102 -7.57 -13.16 -37.41
CA GLY A 102 -8.97 -13.32 -37.77
C GLY A 102 -9.36 -12.18 -38.70
N THR A 103 -9.68 -12.52 -39.95
CA THR A 103 -10.44 -11.64 -40.83
C THR A 103 -11.80 -11.46 -40.17
N ALA A 104 -12.04 -10.29 -39.61
CA ALA A 104 -13.37 -9.86 -39.23
C ALA A 104 -14.22 -9.83 -40.52
N GLY A 105 -15.11 -10.82 -40.66
CA GLY A 105 -16.18 -10.86 -41.65
C GLY A 105 -17.50 -10.44 -41.03
#